data_AF-A0A3S1CAU6-F1
#
_entry.id   AF-A0A3S1CAU6-F1
#
_cell.length_a   1.000
_cell.length_b   1.000
_cell.length_c   1.000
_cell.angle_alpha   90.00
_cell.angle_beta   90.00
_cell.angle_gamma   90.00
#
_symmetry.space_group_name_H-M   'P 1'
#
loop_
_entity.id
_entity.type
_entity.pdbx_description
1 polymer ?
#
loop_
_entity_poly.entity_id
_entity_poly.type
_entity_poly.pdbx_seq_one_letter_code
_entity_poly.pdbx_strand_id
1 'polypeptide(L)'
;CSNNTYGENCLESCSINCAGADNACNHVNGSCLQGCVDGYGGETCEYPCSNNTYGKNCAGNCSINCAGADNACNYVNGSCLLGCVDGYEGETCESPVTDTEKSADLYEDDLPEASVDIIRMSDGIGYFMLILLICLVVGVAV
;
A
#
# COMPACT_ATOMS: atom_id res chain seq x y z
N CYS A 1 -8.75 -33.97 -24.22
CA CYS A 1 -9.19 -32.78 -24.96
C CYS A 1 -7.99 -31.93 -25.34
N SER A 2 -8.10 -31.11 -26.39
CA SER A 2 -7.02 -30.23 -26.90
C SER A 2 -7.49 -28.77 -26.86
N ASN A 3 -6.56 -27.81 -26.95
CA ASN A 3 -6.87 -26.37 -26.90
C ASN A 3 -7.62 -25.93 -25.63
N ASN A 4 -7.17 -26.38 -24.45
CA ASN A 4 -7.73 -25.94 -23.16
C ASN A 4 -9.24 -26.17 -23.03
N THR A 5 -9.70 -27.33 -23.46
CA THR A 5 -11.09 -27.78 -23.27
C THR A 5 -11.15 -29.01 -22.37
N TYR A 6 -12.31 -29.29 -21.78
CA TYR A 6 -12.56 -30.45 -20.93
C TYR A 6 -14.00 -30.98 -21.08
N GLY A 7 -14.28 -32.09 -20.40
CA GLY A 7 -15.60 -32.70 -20.33
C GLY A 7 -15.95 -33.59 -21.54
N GLU A 8 -17.18 -34.07 -21.54
CA GLU A 8 -17.71 -34.91 -22.62
C GLU A 8 -17.66 -34.17 -23.96
N ASN A 9 -17.11 -34.81 -24.98
CA ASN A 9 -16.89 -34.23 -26.31
C ASN A 9 -16.03 -32.94 -26.34
N CYS A 10 -15.34 -32.59 -25.24
CA CYS A 10 -14.45 -31.43 -25.17
C CYS A 10 -15.14 -30.09 -25.47
N LEU A 11 -16.39 -29.92 -25.01
CA LEU A 11 -17.19 -28.73 -25.27
C LEU A 11 -16.98 -27.62 -24.24
N GLU A 12 -16.50 -27.95 -23.04
CA GLU A 12 -16.25 -26.97 -21.97
C GLU A 12 -14.85 -26.39 -22.08
N SER A 13 -14.67 -25.11 -21.74
CA SER A 13 -13.37 -24.43 -21.81
C SER A 13 -12.76 -24.30 -20.42
N CYS A 14 -11.46 -24.57 -20.28
CA CYS A 14 -10.72 -24.32 -19.05
C CYS A 14 -10.86 -22.85 -18.63
N SER A 15 -10.95 -22.60 -17.32
CA SER A 15 -11.00 -21.24 -16.78
C SER A 15 -9.76 -20.43 -17.18
N ILE A 16 -9.98 -19.17 -17.54
CA ILE A 16 -8.88 -18.22 -17.81
C ILE A 16 -8.05 -17.90 -16.55
N ASN A 17 -8.55 -18.27 -15.38
CA ASN A 17 -7.90 -18.05 -14.09
C ASN A 17 -7.10 -19.28 -13.61
N CYS A 18 -7.02 -20.35 -14.41
CA CYS A 18 -6.05 -21.41 -14.17
C CYS A 18 -4.63 -20.83 -14.28
N ALA A 19 -3.77 -21.12 -13.31
CA ALA A 19 -2.39 -20.65 -13.35
C ALA A 19 -1.57 -21.33 -14.47
N GLY A 20 -0.53 -20.62 -14.94
CA GLY A 20 0.37 -21.06 -16.00
C GLY A 20 0.11 -20.37 -17.34
N ALA A 21 1.03 -20.50 -18.29
CA ALA A 21 0.95 -19.78 -19.57
C ALA A 21 -0.25 -20.17 -20.43
N ASP A 22 -0.70 -21.42 -20.32
CA ASP A 22 -1.76 -21.98 -21.19
C ASP A 22 -3.10 -22.15 -20.47
N ASN A 23 -3.26 -21.71 -19.21
CA ASN A 23 -4.48 -21.95 -18.42
C ASN A 23 -4.91 -23.45 -18.41
N ALA A 24 -3.92 -24.34 -18.38
CA ALA A 24 -4.13 -25.76 -18.58
C ALA A 24 -4.98 -26.37 -17.44
N CYS A 25 -6.01 -27.12 -17.82
CA CYS A 25 -6.87 -27.85 -16.90
C CYS A 25 -6.96 -29.34 -17.27
N ASN A 26 -7.41 -30.15 -16.31
CA ASN A 26 -7.64 -31.56 -16.49
C ASN A 26 -8.78 -31.77 -17.50
N HIS A 27 -8.49 -32.47 -18.60
CA HIS A 27 -9.45 -32.73 -19.67
C HIS A 27 -10.73 -33.49 -19.28
N VAL A 28 -10.78 -34.15 -18.12
CA VAL A 28 -11.97 -34.89 -17.65
C VAL A 28 -12.89 -33.99 -16.84
N ASN A 29 -12.37 -33.35 -15.80
CA ASN A 29 -13.18 -32.63 -14.81
C ASN A 29 -12.96 -31.11 -14.78
N GLY A 30 -12.06 -30.57 -15.62
CA GLY A 30 -11.80 -29.14 -15.71
C GLY A 30 -10.92 -28.56 -14.60
N SER A 31 -10.38 -29.38 -13.69
CA SER A 31 -9.58 -28.85 -12.59
C SER A 31 -8.24 -28.28 -13.06
N CYS A 32 -7.88 -27.09 -12.59
CA CYS A 32 -6.67 -26.39 -13.02
C CYS A 32 -5.42 -27.12 -12.55
N LEU A 33 -4.50 -27.42 -13.48
CA LEU A 33 -3.34 -28.29 -13.20
C LEU A 33 -2.28 -27.62 -12.32
N GLN A 34 -2.23 -26.29 -12.29
CA GLN A 34 -1.26 -25.49 -11.51
C GLN A 34 -1.90 -24.66 -10.40
N GLY A 35 -3.16 -24.97 -10.07
CA GLY A 35 -4.02 -24.14 -9.22
C GLY A 35 -4.49 -22.89 -9.94
N CYS A 36 -4.93 -21.91 -9.16
CA CYS A 36 -5.47 -20.64 -9.63
C CYS A 36 -4.43 -19.53 -9.64
N VAL A 37 -4.71 -18.47 -10.40
CA VAL A 37 -4.03 -17.18 -10.25
C VAL A 37 -4.46 -16.49 -8.94
N ASP A 38 -3.76 -15.43 -8.56
CA ASP A 38 -4.09 -14.66 -7.36
C ASP A 38 -5.51 -14.10 -7.42
N GLY A 39 -6.25 -14.26 -6.33
CA GLY A 39 -7.62 -13.78 -6.21
C GLY A 39 -8.70 -14.74 -6.71
N TYR A 40 -8.34 -15.92 -7.18
CA TYR A 40 -9.29 -16.96 -7.57
C TYR A 40 -9.06 -18.27 -6.81
N GLY A 41 -10.14 -19.01 -6.64
CA GLY A 41 -10.15 -20.27 -5.90
C GLY A 41 -11.16 -21.28 -6.44
N GLY A 42 -11.15 -22.46 -5.83
CA GLY A 42 -11.89 -23.64 -6.29
C GLY A 42 -11.09 -24.49 -7.27
N GLU A 43 -11.54 -25.73 -7.53
CA GLU A 43 -10.79 -26.66 -8.39
C GLU A 43 -10.70 -26.17 -9.85
N THR A 44 -11.69 -25.42 -10.31
CA THR A 44 -11.76 -24.84 -11.67
C THR A 44 -11.44 -23.34 -11.72
N CYS A 45 -11.10 -22.71 -10.59
CA CYS A 45 -10.74 -21.29 -10.52
C CYS A 45 -11.82 -20.34 -11.09
N GLU A 46 -13.10 -20.68 -10.93
CA GLU A 46 -14.23 -19.88 -11.40
C GLU A 46 -14.66 -18.79 -10.42
N TYR A 47 -14.26 -18.91 -9.15
CA TYR A 47 -14.76 -18.03 -8.09
C TYR A 47 -13.66 -17.09 -7.60
N PRO A 48 -13.97 -15.79 -7.43
CA PRO A 48 -13.08 -14.90 -6.72
C PRO A 48 -12.98 -15.32 -5.24
N CYS A 49 -11.87 -14.98 -4.60
CA CYS A 49 -11.72 -15.24 -3.17
C CYS A 49 -12.78 -14.48 -2.35
N SER A 50 -13.31 -15.16 -1.34
CA SER A 50 -14.39 -14.70 -0.47
C SER A 50 -14.06 -15.02 0.98
N ASN A 51 -14.93 -14.65 1.93
CA ASN A 51 -14.70 -14.86 3.36
C ASN A 51 -13.35 -14.30 3.85
N ASN A 52 -12.98 -13.11 3.38
CA ASN A 52 -11.75 -12.42 3.77
C ASN A 52 -10.49 -13.25 3.50
N THR A 53 -10.46 -13.91 2.34
CA THR A 53 -9.27 -14.61 1.84
C THR A 53 -8.72 -13.93 0.59
N TYR A 54 -7.44 -14.13 0.31
CA TYR A 54 -6.78 -13.52 -0.83
C TYR A 54 -5.64 -14.38 -1.40
N GLY A 55 -5.10 -13.94 -2.54
CA GLY A 55 -3.90 -14.51 -3.16
C GLY A 55 -4.16 -15.83 -3.87
N LYS A 56 -3.08 -16.55 -4.18
CA LYS A 56 -3.12 -17.80 -4.92
C LYS A 56 -3.99 -18.84 -4.22
N ASN A 57 -4.98 -19.37 -4.95
CA ASN A 57 -5.94 -20.35 -4.42
C ASN A 57 -6.68 -19.88 -3.15
N CYS A 58 -6.75 -18.56 -2.91
CA CYS A 58 -7.34 -18.01 -1.69
C CYS A 58 -6.67 -18.51 -0.40
N ALA A 59 -5.37 -18.78 -0.44
CA ALA A 59 -4.63 -19.33 0.70
C ALA A 59 -4.27 -18.29 1.77
N GLY A 60 -4.28 -16.99 1.42
CA GLY A 60 -4.06 -15.88 2.35
C GLY A 60 -5.34 -15.51 3.10
N ASN A 61 -5.22 -15.03 4.34
CA ASN A 61 -6.34 -14.50 5.12
C ASN A 61 -6.10 -13.01 5.36
N CYS A 62 -7.13 -12.18 5.18
CA CYS A 62 -7.05 -10.76 5.51
C CYS A 62 -6.65 -10.57 6.97
N SER A 63 -5.84 -9.54 7.24
CA SER A 63 -5.47 -9.19 8.61
C SER A 63 -6.71 -8.82 9.42
N ILE A 64 -6.75 -9.27 10.67
CA ILE A 64 -7.78 -8.86 11.64
C ILE A 64 -7.71 -7.35 11.97
N ASN A 65 -6.62 -6.70 11.60
CA ASN A 65 -6.39 -5.28 11.81
C ASN A 65 -6.78 -4.42 10.59
N CYS A 66 -7.33 -5.01 9.54
CA CYS A 66 -7.97 -4.23 8.47
C CYS A 66 -9.18 -3.48 9.06
N ALA A 67 -9.31 -2.19 8.77
CA ALA A 67 -10.45 -1.41 9.23
C ALA A 67 -11.77 -1.83 8.56
N GLY A 68 -12.89 -1.52 9.23
CA GLY A 68 -14.24 -1.87 8.79
C GLY A 68 -14.87 -3.00 9.63
N ALA A 69 -16.13 -3.33 9.36
CA ALA A 69 -16.86 -4.34 10.14
C ALA A 69 -16.38 -5.78 9.85
N ASP A 70 -15.92 -6.03 8.62
CA ASP A 70 -15.60 -7.37 8.14
C ASP A 70 -14.09 -7.62 7.94
N ASN A 71 -13.22 -6.67 8.32
CA ASN A 71 -11.77 -6.74 8.06
C ASN A 71 -11.45 -7.02 6.57
N ALA A 72 -12.23 -6.40 5.68
CA ALA A 72 -12.18 -6.70 4.25
C ALA A 72 -10.84 -6.24 3.64
N CYS A 73 -10.23 -7.13 2.86
CA CYS A 73 -9.03 -6.85 2.08
C CYS A 73 -9.22 -7.17 0.60
N ASN A 74 -8.33 -6.64 -0.22
CA ASN A 74 -8.29 -6.92 -1.64
C ASN A 74 -7.98 -8.41 -1.86
N TYR A 75 -8.89 -9.10 -2.54
CA TYR A 75 -8.85 -10.54 -2.76
C TYR A 75 -7.63 -11.00 -3.59
N VAL A 76 -6.94 -10.10 -4.32
CA VAL A 76 -5.74 -10.44 -5.08
C VAL A 76 -4.49 -10.38 -4.22
N ASN A 77 -4.23 -9.26 -3.53
CA ASN A 77 -2.95 -8.99 -2.89
C ASN A 77 -3.00 -8.86 -1.36
N GLY A 78 -4.19 -8.89 -0.76
CA GLY A 78 -4.37 -8.82 0.70
C GLY A 78 -4.36 -7.41 1.29
N SER A 79 -4.23 -6.35 0.48
CA SER A 79 -4.22 -4.99 1.00
C SER A 79 -5.58 -4.60 1.60
N CYS A 80 -5.61 -4.04 2.80
CA CYS A 80 -6.83 -3.67 3.50
C CYS A 80 -7.57 -2.54 2.76
N LEU A 81 -8.87 -2.73 2.48
CA LEU A 81 -9.63 -1.80 1.62
C LEU A 81 -9.94 -0.46 2.27
N LEU A 82 -9.98 -0.43 3.61
CA LEU A 82 -10.31 0.76 4.41
C LEU A 82 -9.14 1.22 5.28
N GLY A 83 -7.92 0.76 4.97
CA GLY A 83 -6.74 1.01 5.79
C GLY A 83 -6.71 0.16 7.06
N CYS A 84 -5.92 0.60 8.05
CA CYS A 84 -5.68 -0.13 9.29
C CYS A 84 -6.48 0.45 10.46
N VAL A 85 -6.77 -0.40 11.44
CA VAL A 85 -7.20 0.07 12.77
C VAL A 85 -6.05 0.77 13.50
N ASP A 86 -6.38 1.61 14.47
CA ASP A 86 -5.40 2.35 15.26
C ASP A 86 -4.31 1.43 15.84
N GLY A 87 -3.05 1.83 15.65
CA GLY A 87 -1.89 1.08 16.13
C GLY A 87 -1.33 0.04 15.15
N TYR A 88 -1.88 -0.07 13.94
CA TYR A 88 -1.33 -0.90 12.86
C TYR A 88 -1.11 -0.10 11.58
N GLU A 89 -0.15 -0.56 10.78
CA GLU A 89 0.26 0.08 9.53
C GLU A 89 0.71 -0.93 8.47
N GLY A 90 1.02 -0.40 7.28
CA GLY A 90 1.33 -1.17 6.07
C GLY A 90 0.07 -1.54 5.28
N GLU A 91 0.25 -2.00 4.04
CA GLU A 91 -0.88 -2.31 3.16
C GLU A 91 -1.77 -3.44 3.70
N THR A 92 -1.17 -4.42 4.40
CA THR A 92 -1.87 -5.58 4.98
C THR A 92 -2.15 -5.42 6.48
N CYS A 93 -1.78 -4.29 7.11
CA CYS A 93 -2.00 -4.04 8.54
C CYS A 93 -1.44 -5.15 9.46
N GLU A 94 -0.29 -5.73 9.11
CA GLU A 94 0.40 -6.74 9.91
C GLU A 94 1.43 -6.13 10.86
N SER A 95 1.89 -4.90 10.58
CA SER A 95 2.92 -4.23 11.36
C SER A 95 2.28 -3.34 12.43
N PRO A 96 2.63 -3.49 13.72
CA PRO A 96 2.22 -2.53 14.73
C PRO A 96 2.99 -1.22 14.54
N VAL A 97 2.30 -0.09 14.72
CA VAL A 97 2.94 1.22 14.75
C VAL A 97 3.80 1.27 16.02
N THR A 98 5.12 1.28 15.85
CA THR A 98 6.03 1.54 16.96
C THR A 98 6.28 3.04 17.06
N ASP A 99 6.09 3.61 18.26
CA ASP A 99 6.17 5.07 18.53
C ASP A 99 7.52 5.75 18.20
N THR A 100 8.47 5.01 17.61
CA THR A 100 9.76 5.55 17.20
C THR A 100 9.67 6.49 16.00
N GLU A 101 8.62 6.45 15.17
CA GLU A 101 8.47 7.36 14.02
C GLU A 101 7.36 8.42 14.19
N LYS A 102 6.40 8.20 15.09
CA LYS A 102 5.34 9.20 15.38
C LYS A 102 5.84 10.40 16.21
N SER A 103 7.04 10.31 16.78
CA SER A 103 7.66 11.37 17.58
C SER A 103 8.43 12.41 16.76
N ALA A 104 8.60 12.23 15.45
CA ALA A 104 9.17 13.27 14.59
C ALA A 104 8.12 14.31 14.13
N ASP A 105 6.85 13.90 14.01
CA ASP A 105 5.79 14.77 13.46
C ASP A 105 4.86 15.35 14.54
N LEU A 106 4.81 14.78 15.76
CA LEU A 106 4.01 15.34 16.87
C LEU A 106 4.70 16.48 17.66
N TYR A 107 5.88 16.93 17.23
CA TYR A 107 6.57 18.09 17.83
C TYR A 107 6.56 19.35 16.95
N GLU A 108 5.83 19.38 15.82
CA GLU A 108 5.70 20.59 15.00
C GLU A 108 4.32 21.29 15.07
N ASP A 109 3.27 20.65 15.60
CA ASP A 109 1.90 21.24 15.61
C ASP A 109 1.50 22.00 16.89
N ASP A 110 2.34 22.02 17.93
CA ASP A 110 2.06 22.71 19.21
C ASP A 110 2.96 23.94 19.49
N LEU A 111 3.58 24.54 18.46
CA LEU A 111 4.18 25.87 18.58
C LEU A 111 3.26 26.92 17.96
N PRO A 112 2.86 27.97 18.70
CA PRO A 112 2.10 29.06 18.10
C PRO A 112 2.95 29.71 16.99
N GLU A 113 2.39 29.80 15.78
CA GLU A 113 2.97 30.47 14.60
C GLU A 113 3.34 31.96 14.85
N ALA A 114 3.05 32.49 16.04
CA ALA A 114 3.42 33.83 16.48
C ALA A 114 4.90 34.01 16.89
N SER A 115 5.71 32.94 16.93
CA SER A 115 7.11 33.04 17.39
C SER A 115 8.17 32.99 16.28
N VAL A 116 7.84 32.46 15.10
CA VAL A 116 8.80 32.28 13.99
C VAL A 116 9.03 33.60 13.21
N ASP A 117 8.08 34.54 13.27
CA ASP A 117 8.22 35.87 12.66
C ASP A 117 9.21 36.78 13.40
N ILE A 118 9.54 36.50 14.67
CA ILE A 118 10.43 37.37 15.48
C ILE A 118 11.91 37.10 15.16
N ILE A 119 12.27 35.87 14.77
CA ILE A 119 13.68 35.48 14.55
C ILE A 119 14.20 35.97 13.19
N ARG A 120 13.34 36.41 12.26
CA ARG A 120 13.76 36.95 10.95
C ARG A 120 13.95 38.47 10.90
N MET A 121 13.76 39.18 12.01
CA MET A 121 13.88 40.65 12.03
C MET A 121 15.25 41.17 12.54
N SER A 122 16.12 40.32 13.08
CA SER A 122 17.43 40.74 13.64
C SER A 122 18.60 40.73 12.65
N ASP A 123 18.51 39.94 11.57
CA ASP A 123 19.64 39.79 10.63
C ASP A 123 19.66 40.85 9.53
N GLY A 124 18.59 41.63 9.37
CA GLY A 124 18.52 42.71 8.38
C GLY A 124 19.15 44.02 8.88
N ILE A 125 18.83 44.45 10.10
CA ILE A 125 19.29 45.76 10.62
C ILE A 125 20.72 45.66 11.15
N GLY A 126 21.07 44.55 11.82
CA GLY A 126 22.42 44.33 12.34
C GLY A 126 23.46 44.16 11.24
N TYR A 127 23.14 43.37 10.22
CA TYR A 127 24.01 43.17 9.06
C TYR A 127 24.16 44.45 8.23
N PHE A 128 23.08 45.21 8.05
CA PHE A 128 23.13 46.49 7.34
C PHE A 128 23.96 47.55 8.08
N MET A 129 23.83 47.63 9.41
CA MET A 129 24.66 48.53 10.23
C MET A 129 26.14 48.11 10.24
N LEU A 130 26.43 46.81 10.24
CA LEU A 130 27.80 46.29 10.14
C LEU A 130 28.41 46.58 8.76
N ILE A 131 27.66 46.39 7.67
CA ILE A 131 28.10 46.74 6.32
C ILE A 131 28.36 48.23 6.20
N LEU A 132 27.47 49.09 6.70
CA LEU A 132 27.67 50.55 6.68
C LEU A 132 28.93 50.96 7.45
N LEU A 133 29.20 50.36 8.61
CA LEU A 133 30.44 50.61 9.37
C LEU A 133 31.68 50.18 8.58
N ILE A 134 31.65 49.01 7.93
CA ILE A 134 32.74 48.55 7.08
C ILE A 134 32.94 49.47 5.87
N CYS A 135 31.86 49.89 5.20
CA CYS A 135 31.90 50.85 4.10
C CYS A 135 32.52 52.20 4.52
N LEU A 136 32.21 52.70 5.72
CA LEU A 136 32.80 53.92 6.26
C LEU A 136 34.30 53.77 6.58
N VAL A 137 34.72 52.61 7.08
CA VAL A 137 36.13 52.35 7.43
C VAL A 137 36.99 52.07 6.18
N VAL A 138 36.43 51.40 5.18
CA VAL A 138 37.13 51.04 3.93
C VAL A 138 36.95 52.12 2.85
N GLY A 139 36.09 53.12 3.08
CA GLY A 139 35.87 54.24 2.14
C GLY A 139 35.13 53.84 0.86
N VAL A 140 34.40 52.72 0.89
CA VAL A 140 33.59 52.27 -0.24
C VAL A 140 32.21 52.92 -0.08
N ALA A 141 31.91 53.92 -0.91
CA ALA A 141 30.56 54.45 -1.02
C ALA A 141 29.62 53.34 -1.55
N VAL A 142 28.51 53.11 -0.85
CA VAL A 142 27.39 52.28 -1.33
C VAL A 142 26.65 53.03 -2.44
#